data_AF-A0A1B6ED88-F1
#
_entry.id   AF-A0A1B6ED88-F1
#
_cell.length_a   1.000
_cell.length_b   1.000
_cell.length_c   1.000
_cell.angle_alpha   90.00
_cell.angle_beta   90.00
_cell.angle_gamma   90.00
#
_symmetry.space_group_name_H-M   'P 1'
#
loop_
_entity.id
_entity.type
_entity.pdbx_description
1 polymer ?
#
loop_
_entity_poly.entity_id
_entity_poly.type
_entity_poly.pdbx_seq_one_letter_code
_entity_poly.pdbx_strand_id
1 'polypeptide(L)'
;MNIILLLVVYSIFSQIEGKQDDVNSLFEKKDDSIDQMIEPISFDKNYNIIMRVLVKRGNNNKVIDASTDRVELVILAPSYEEALEAELCRYISNILGVRRDCITILERSENSDKMKKVLLVDGKQIGGSMVLDRIISAIDDETFIRKIKEEEEALSPS
;
A
#
# COMPACT_ATOMS: atom_id res chain seq x y z
N MET A 1 -21.21 2.60 13.22
CA MET A 1 -21.07 2.09 11.84
C MET A 1 -20.50 3.24 11.02
N ASN A 2 -19.21 3.16 10.67
CA ASN A 2 -18.41 4.29 10.19
C ASN A 2 -18.76 4.66 8.74
N ILE A 3 -19.23 5.88 8.52
CA ILE A 3 -19.57 6.40 7.19
C ILE A 3 -18.34 6.45 6.28
N ILE A 4 -17.17 6.75 6.82
CA ILE A 4 -15.90 6.78 6.06
C ILE A 4 -15.54 5.39 5.53
N LEU A 5 -15.68 4.34 6.36
CA LEU A 5 -15.46 2.96 5.95
C LEU A 5 -16.42 2.55 4.82
N LEU A 6 -17.67 3.03 4.89
CA LEU A 6 -18.69 2.77 3.89
C LEU A 6 -18.37 3.48 2.56
N LEU A 7 -17.79 4.68 2.60
CA LEU A 7 -17.38 5.43 1.40
C LEU A 7 -16.12 4.83 0.73
N VAL A 8 -15.17 4.32 1.52
CA VAL A 8 -13.99 3.61 1.01
C VAL A 8 -14.40 2.31 0.34
N VAL A 9 -15.24 1.49 1.00
CA VAL A 9 -15.76 0.25 0.42
C VAL A 9 -16.61 0.53 -0.84
N TYR A 10 -17.43 1.60 -0.83
CA TYR A 10 -18.28 1.94 -1.98
C TYR A 10 -17.50 2.45 -3.20
N SER A 11 -16.40 3.18 -2.99
CA SER A 11 -15.51 3.60 -4.09
C SER A 11 -14.83 2.40 -4.76
N ILE A 12 -14.41 1.41 -3.95
CA ILE A 12 -13.80 0.17 -4.44
C ILE A 12 -14.82 -0.66 -5.24
N PHE A 13 -16.06 -0.81 -4.73
CA PHE A 13 -17.10 -1.59 -5.42
C PHE A 13 -17.55 -0.95 -6.75
N SER A 14 -17.58 0.39 -6.85
CA SER A 14 -18.02 1.07 -8.07
C SER A 14 -17.03 0.94 -9.25
N GLN A 15 -15.76 0.60 -9.02
CA GLN A 15 -14.75 0.48 -10.08
C GLN A 15 -14.64 -0.92 -10.70
N ILE A 16 -15.23 -1.96 -10.09
CA ILE A 16 -15.23 -3.32 -10.62
C ILE A 16 -15.99 -3.43 -11.96
N GLU A 17 -16.91 -2.50 -12.25
CA GLU A 17 -17.73 -2.51 -13.48
C GLU A 17 -17.22 -1.60 -14.61
N GLY A 18 -16.12 -0.86 -14.46
CA GLY A 18 -15.75 0.18 -15.43
C GLY A 18 -14.25 0.35 -15.72
N LYS A 19 -13.86 -0.03 -16.95
CA LYS A 19 -12.64 0.38 -17.67
C LYS A 19 -11.29 -0.19 -17.18
N GLN A 20 -11.04 -1.42 -17.62
CA GLN A 20 -9.72 -1.85 -18.09
C GLN A 20 -9.36 -1.07 -19.35
N ASP A 21 -8.29 -0.27 -19.35
CA ASP A 21 -7.44 -0.02 -20.51
C ASP A 21 -6.09 0.62 -20.06
N ASP A 22 -4.99 0.01 -20.49
CA ASP A 22 -3.60 0.49 -20.57
C ASP A 22 -2.83 1.00 -19.34
N VAL A 23 -2.48 0.07 -18.44
CA VAL A 23 -1.46 0.34 -17.40
C VAL A 23 -0.07 0.61 -18.01
N ASN A 24 0.26 0.02 -19.17
CA ASN A 24 1.59 0.15 -19.78
C ASN A 24 1.81 1.47 -20.54
N SER A 25 0.78 2.25 -20.87
CA SER A 25 0.94 3.54 -21.57
C SER A 25 0.94 4.75 -20.63
N LEU A 26 0.58 4.56 -19.36
CA LEU A 26 0.61 5.60 -18.32
C LEU A 26 2.02 5.89 -17.76
N PHE A 27 2.98 4.98 -17.94
CA PHE A 27 4.33 5.12 -17.37
C PHE A 27 5.29 6.00 -18.19
N GLU A 28 4.89 6.50 -19.37
CA GLU A 28 5.75 7.34 -20.21
C GLU A 28 5.50 8.86 -20.11
N LYS A 29 4.55 9.32 -19.27
CA LYS A 29 4.38 10.76 -18.99
C LYS A 29 4.39 11.06 -17.50
N LYS A 30 5.52 11.62 -17.08
CA LYS A 30 5.73 12.22 -15.76
C LYS A 30 4.84 13.46 -15.63
N ASP A 31 3.67 13.28 -15.04
CA ASP A 31 2.79 14.36 -14.60
C ASP A 31 2.36 14.05 -13.15
N ASP A 32 2.80 14.88 -12.20
CA ASP A 32 2.63 14.69 -10.75
C ASP A 32 1.14 14.72 -10.30
N SER A 33 0.21 14.95 -11.24
CA SER A 33 -1.24 14.96 -11.05
C SER A 33 -1.91 13.57 -11.20
N ILE A 34 -1.24 12.58 -11.80
CA ILE A 34 -1.79 11.23 -12.03
C ILE A 34 -1.60 10.30 -10.80
N ASP A 35 -0.66 10.63 -9.90
CA ASP A 35 -0.40 9.91 -8.65
C ASP A 35 -1.62 9.94 -7.67
N GLN A 36 -2.67 10.73 -7.96
CA GLN A 36 -3.89 10.83 -7.15
C GLN A 36 -5.03 9.88 -7.57
N MET A 37 -4.94 9.19 -8.71
CA MET A 37 -6.04 8.36 -9.24
C MET A 37 -5.77 6.85 -9.22
N ILE A 38 -4.59 6.41 -8.78
CA ILE A 38 -4.22 5.00 -8.79
C ILE A 38 -4.37 4.43 -7.38
N GLU A 39 -5.21 3.40 -7.26
CA GLU A 39 -5.48 2.70 -6.00
C GLU A 39 -4.20 2.13 -5.36
N PRO A 40 -4.13 2.03 -4.02
CA PRO A 40 -2.96 1.52 -3.31
C PRO A 40 -2.66 0.06 -3.65
N ILE A 41 -3.70 -0.67 -4.06
CA ILE A 41 -3.69 -2.08 -4.43
C ILE A 41 -4.53 -2.20 -5.71
N SER A 42 -3.94 -2.75 -6.77
CA SER A 42 -4.60 -3.01 -8.05
C SER A 42 -4.24 -4.40 -8.55
N PHE A 43 -4.85 -4.85 -9.66
CA PHE A 43 -4.65 -6.19 -10.20
C PHE A 43 -4.24 -6.14 -11.67
N ASP A 44 -3.27 -6.96 -12.06
CA ASP A 44 -2.89 -7.12 -13.46
C ASP A 44 -3.81 -8.11 -14.20
N LYS A 45 -3.59 -8.28 -15.52
CA LYS A 45 -4.37 -9.19 -16.37
C LYS A 45 -4.24 -10.68 -15.99
N ASN A 46 -3.20 -11.02 -15.23
CA ASN A 46 -2.94 -12.36 -14.72
C ASN A 46 -3.43 -12.53 -13.27
N TYR A 47 -4.19 -11.56 -12.76
CA TYR A 47 -4.65 -11.48 -11.36
C TYR A 47 -3.52 -11.35 -10.34
N ASN A 48 -2.31 -10.98 -10.74
CA ASN A 48 -1.28 -10.58 -9.80
C ASN A 48 -1.66 -9.26 -9.14
N ILE A 49 -1.26 -9.10 -7.88
CA ILE A 49 -1.53 -7.90 -7.11
C ILE A 49 -0.39 -6.91 -7.32
N ILE A 50 -0.72 -5.68 -7.68
CA ILE A 50 0.20 -4.56 -7.75
C ILE A 50 -0.08 -3.67 -6.53
N MET A 51 0.92 -3.50 -5.67
CA MET A 51 0.80 -2.71 -4.43
C MET A 51 1.79 -1.55 -4.44
N ARG A 52 1.28 -0.33 -4.27
CA ARG A 52 2.09 0.88 -4.09
C ARG A 52 2.40 1.06 -2.63
N VAL A 53 3.69 1.11 -2.30
CA VAL A 53 4.14 1.24 -0.91
C VAL A 53 5.05 2.45 -0.74
N LEU A 54 4.88 3.14 0.38
CA LEU A 54 5.80 4.15 0.86
C LEU A 54 6.52 3.62 2.10
N VAL A 55 7.81 3.38 1.96
CA VAL A 55 8.62 2.73 2.99
C VAL A 55 9.51 3.75 3.67
N LYS A 56 9.47 3.76 5.01
CA LYS A 56 10.36 4.53 5.87
C LYS A 56 11.23 3.59 6.69
N ARG A 57 12.47 3.96 6.94
CA ARG A 57 13.31 3.21 7.89
C ARG A 57 12.93 3.59 9.32
N GLY A 58 12.93 2.63 10.23
CA GLY A 58 12.65 2.88 11.64
C GLY A 58 13.08 1.76 12.56
N ASN A 59 12.61 1.81 13.81
CA ASN A 59 13.06 0.90 14.88
C ASN A 59 12.29 -0.43 14.91
N ASN A 60 11.15 -0.50 14.25
CA ASN A 60 10.29 -1.68 14.18
C ASN A 60 9.60 -1.79 12.83
N ASN A 61 9.24 -3.02 12.43
CA ASN A 61 8.40 -3.23 11.26
C ASN A 61 6.95 -2.96 11.63
N LYS A 62 6.26 -2.11 10.88
CA LYS A 62 4.84 -1.83 11.08
C LYS A 62 4.15 -1.28 9.84
N VAL A 63 2.87 -1.59 9.70
CA VAL A 63 1.98 -0.89 8.77
C VAL A 63 1.46 0.35 9.50
N ILE A 64 1.70 1.52 8.92
CA ILE A 64 1.29 2.80 9.49
C ILE A 64 -0.10 3.17 9.01
N ASP A 65 -0.35 2.97 7.71
CA ASP A 65 -1.55 3.42 7.06
C ASP A 65 -1.78 2.69 5.75
N ALA A 66 -3.04 2.65 5.32
CA ALA A 66 -3.44 2.27 3.98
C ALA A 66 -4.37 3.36 3.45
N SER A 67 -3.79 4.35 2.76
CA SER A 67 -4.52 5.46 2.17
C SER A 67 -5.02 5.10 0.77
N THR A 68 -5.78 6.01 0.14
CA THR A 68 -6.36 5.82 -1.21
C THR A 68 -5.32 5.78 -2.33
N ASP A 69 -4.05 6.07 -2.05
CA ASP A 69 -2.96 6.12 -3.03
C ASP A 69 -1.83 5.13 -2.73
N ARG A 70 -1.59 4.78 -1.46
CA ARG A 70 -0.46 3.92 -1.06
C ARG A 70 -0.63 3.26 0.31
N VAL A 71 0.15 2.21 0.53
CA VAL A 71 0.36 1.61 1.86
C VAL A 71 1.63 2.20 2.47
N GLU A 72 1.51 2.83 3.64
CA GLU A 72 2.67 3.37 4.37
C GLU A 72 3.23 2.36 5.36
N LEU A 73 4.53 2.13 5.28
CA LEU A 73 5.24 1.11 6.06
C LEU A 73 6.46 1.72 6.75
N VAL A 74 6.76 1.22 7.95
CA VAL A 74 8.07 1.38 8.58
C VAL A 74 8.76 0.03 8.60
N ILE A 75 10.04 0.01 8.19
CA ILE A 75 10.86 -1.20 8.12
C ILE A 75 12.16 -0.98 8.89
N LEU A 76 12.50 -1.94 9.74
CA LEU A 76 13.77 -2.02 10.46
C LEU A 76 14.82 -2.65 9.56
N ALA A 77 15.67 -1.81 8.96
CA ALA A 77 16.73 -2.28 8.09
C ALA A 77 17.99 -1.38 8.17
N PRO A 78 19.21 -1.97 8.10
CA PRO A 78 20.46 -1.24 7.89
C PRO A 78 20.40 -0.24 6.73
N SER A 79 21.18 0.84 6.75
CA SER A 79 21.07 2.00 5.84
C SER A 79 21.20 1.73 4.34
N TYR A 80 21.70 0.56 3.93
CA TYR A 80 21.82 0.18 2.53
C TYR A 80 20.50 -0.41 1.97
N GLU A 81 20.32 -0.32 0.67
CA GLU A 81 19.02 -0.57 0.04
C GLU A 81 18.65 -2.06 0.01
N GLU A 82 19.60 -2.93 -0.27
CA GLU A 82 19.35 -4.36 -0.39
C GLU A 82 18.80 -4.94 0.92
N ALA A 83 19.24 -4.40 2.06
CA ALA A 83 18.70 -4.76 3.37
C ALA A 83 17.22 -4.35 3.53
N LEU A 84 16.87 -3.15 3.06
CA LEU A 84 15.50 -2.66 3.15
C LEU A 84 14.56 -3.50 2.30
N GLU A 85 14.97 -3.80 1.08
CA GLU A 85 14.18 -4.61 0.15
C GLU A 85 14.02 -6.04 0.67
N ALA A 86 15.11 -6.64 1.15
CA ALA A 86 15.06 -7.96 1.75
C ALA A 86 14.09 -8.03 2.93
N GLU A 87 14.12 -7.03 3.81
CA GLU A 87 13.26 -6.97 4.98
C GLU A 87 11.81 -6.60 4.63
N LEU A 88 11.60 -5.69 3.67
CA LEU A 88 10.29 -5.34 3.14
C LEU A 88 9.59 -6.57 2.55
N CYS A 89 10.27 -7.32 1.68
CA CYS A 89 9.74 -8.55 1.11
C CYS A 89 9.44 -9.58 2.20
N ARG A 90 10.31 -9.72 3.22
CA ARG A 90 10.06 -10.61 4.37
C ARG A 90 8.82 -10.19 5.15
N TYR A 91 8.68 -8.91 5.44
CA TYR A 91 7.57 -8.38 6.24
C TYR A 91 6.23 -8.50 5.51
N ILE A 92 6.18 -8.13 4.23
CA ILE A 92 4.97 -8.26 3.39
C ILE A 92 4.61 -9.73 3.17
N SER A 93 5.61 -10.60 2.98
CA SER A 93 5.39 -12.06 2.91
C SER A 93 4.69 -12.59 4.16
N ASN A 94 5.09 -12.11 5.35
CA ASN A 94 4.43 -12.49 6.60
C ASN A 94 3.01 -11.95 6.71
N ILE A 95 2.78 -10.67 6.39
CA ILE A 95 1.43 -10.07 6.43
C ILE A 95 0.49 -10.79 5.47
N LEU A 96 0.92 -10.98 4.23
CA LEU A 96 0.10 -11.60 3.19
C LEU A 96 0.12 -13.12 3.26
N GLY A 97 0.92 -13.74 4.13
CA GLY A 97 1.08 -15.20 4.23
C GLY A 97 1.39 -15.87 2.90
N VAL A 98 2.19 -15.21 2.05
CA VAL A 98 2.66 -15.72 0.75
C VAL A 98 4.14 -16.05 0.82
N ARG A 99 4.65 -16.85 -0.10
CA ARG A 99 6.09 -17.11 -0.19
C ARG A 99 6.84 -15.84 -0.59
N ARG A 100 8.03 -15.61 -0.03
CA ARG A 100 8.87 -14.45 -0.35
C ARG A 100 9.18 -14.33 -1.85
N ASP A 101 9.45 -15.45 -2.52
CA ASP A 101 9.76 -15.48 -3.96
C ASP A 101 8.58 -15.09 -4.87
N CYS A 102 7.38 -14.98 -4.29
CA CYS A 102 6.19 -14.50 -5.01
C CYS A 102 6.04 -12.98 -4.91
N ILE A 103 7.00 -12.26 -4.33
CA ILE A 103 7.00 -10.80 -4.21
C ILE A 103 8.17 -10.24 -5.01
N THR A 104 7.87 -9.38 -5.97
CA THR A 104 8.85 -8.70 -6.82
C THR A 104 8.72 -7.19 -6.67
N ILE A 105 9.83 -6.48 -6.58
CA ILE A 105 9.84 -5.01 -6.59
C ILE A 105 10.00 -4.57 -8.05
N LEU A 106 9.00 -3.86 -8.59
CA LEU A 106 8.96 -3.42 -9.99
C LEU A 106 9.60 -2.04 -10.20
N GLU A 107 9.31 -1.11 -9.29
CA GLU A 107 9.79 0.27 -9.39
C GLU A 107 10.45 0.70 -8.09
N ARG A 108 11.50 1.50 -8.24
CA ARG A 108 12.28 2.12 -7.17
C ARG A 108 12.35 3.62 -7.43
N SER A 109 11.83 4.42 -6.51
CA SER A 109 12.05 5.86 -6.50
C SER A 109 12.90 6.24 -5.29
N GLU A 110 14.10 6.76 -5.56
CA GLU A 110 15.01 7.29 -4.54
C GLU A 110 14.72 8.77 -4.32
N ASN A 111 13.80 9.07 -3.40
CA ASN A 111 13.78 10.37 -2.74
C ASN A 111 14.02 10.15 -1.25
N SER A 112 14.65 11.14 -0.61
CA SER A 112 15.16 11.09 0.76
C SER A 112 14.12 10.61 1.79
N ASP A 113 14.60 9.93 2.84
CA ASP A 113 13.91 9.38 4.03
C ASP A 113 12.69 8.49 3.81
N LYS A 114 12.03 8.55 2.64
CA LYS A 114 10.83 7.80 2.29
C LYS A 114 10.94 7.29 0.85
N MET A 115 10.93 5.99 0.68
CA MET A 115 11.11 5.33 -0.61
C MET A 115 9.77 4.85 -1.16
N LYS A 116 9.39 5.33 -2.35
CA LYS A 116 8.24 4.77 -3.08
C LYS A 116 8.68 3.50 -3.80
N LYS A 117 7.95 2.41 -3.60
CA LYS A 117 8.16 1.13 -4.28
C LYS A 117 6.84 0.58 -4.81
N VAL A 118 6.91 -0.17 -5.90
CA VAL A 118 5.79 -0.93 -6.44
C VAL A 118 6.10 -2.42 -6.25
N LEU A 119 5.24 -3.13 -5.55
CA LEU A 119 5.35 -4.56 -5.32
C LEU A 119 4.39 -5.30 -6.25
N LEU A 120 4.87 -6.35 -6.90
CA LEU A 120 4.07 -7.34 -7.60
C LEU A 120 4.00 -8.60 -6.73
N VAL A 121 2.80 -9.06 -6.43
CA VAL A 121 2.56 -10.31 -5.68
C VAL A 121 1.82 -11.30 -6.57
N ASP A 122 2.31 -12.54 -6.65
CA ASP A 122 1.66 -13.60 -7.43
C ASP A 122 0.24 -13.88 -6.90
N GLY A 123 -0.76 -13.60 -7.75
CA GLY A 123 -2.18 -13.76 -7.44
C GLY A 123 -2.61 -15.20 -7.18
N LYS A 124 -1.79 -16.19 -7.55
CA LYS A 124 -2.07 -17.60 -7.26
C LYS A 124 -1.91 -17.96 -5.79
N GLN A 125 -1.19 -17.14 -5.01
CA GLN A 125 -0.92 -17.40 -3.60
C GLN A 125 -1.97 -16.80 -2.67
N ILE A 126 -2.65 -15.72 -3.08
CA ILE A 126 -3.61 -15.00 -2.26
C ILE A 126 -4.69 -14.34 -3.13
N GLY A 127 -5.95 -14.51 -2.74
CA GLY A 127 -7.07 -13.83 -3.39
C GLY A 127 -7.10 -12.34 -3.06
N GLY A 128 -7.50 -11.50 -4.02
CA GLY A 128 -7.45 -10.04 -3.88
C GLY A 128 -8.17 -9.47 -2.66
N SER A 129 -9.34 -10.01 -2.30
CA SER A 129 -10.09 -9.59 -1.10
C SER A 129 -9.31 -9.81 0.20
N MET A 130 -8.56 -10.92 0.28
CA MET A 130 -7.78 -11.25 1.48
C MET A 130 -6.57 -10.33 1.67
N VAL A 131 -6.09 -9.70 0.61
CA VAL A 131 -4.94 -8.78 0.70
C VAL A 131 -5.32 -7.57 1.53
N LEU A 132 -6.45 -6.94 1.21
CA LEU A 132 -6.95 -5.78 1.94
C LEU A 132 -7.21 -6.13 3.41
N ASP A 133 -7.91 -7.23 3.66
CA ASP A 133 -8.21 -7.68 5.02
C ASP A 133 -6.95 -7.86 5.86
N ARG A 134 -5.89 -8.46 5.28
CA ARG A 134 -4.62 -8.69 5.97
C ARG A 134 -3.84 -7.42 6.19
N ILE A 135 -3.82 -6.50 5.22
CA ILE A 135 -3.15 -5.20 5.37
C ILE A 135 -3.86 -4.38 6.45
N ILE A 136 -5.20 -4.30 6.40
CA ILE A 136 -6.01 -3.59 7.39
C ILE A 136 -5.81 -4.20 8.79
N SER A 137 -5.82 -5.52 8.90
CA SER A 137 -5.59 -6.22 10.17
C SER A 137 -4.16 -6.04 10.72
N ALA A 138 -3.21 -5.65 9.86
CA ALA A 138 -1.83 -5.39 10.24
C ALA A 138 -1.55 -3.92 10.58
N ILE A 139 -2.53 -3.02 10.39
CA ILE A 139 -2.41 -1.62 10.83
C ILE A 139 -2.38 -1.61 12.34
N ASP A 140 -1.37 -0.93 12.89
CA ASP A 140 -1.19 -0.77 14.32
C ASP A 140 -2.34 0.07 14.91
N ASP A 141 -3.17 -0.56 15.75
CA ASP A 141 -4.36 0.04 16.39
C ASP A 141 -4.02 1.34 17.14
N GLU A 142 -2.84 1.41 17.77
CA GLU A 142 -2.40 2.62 18.49
C GLU A 142 -2.16 3.80 17.55
N THR A 143 -1.59 3.53 16.37
CA THR A 143 -1.35 4.55 15.34
C THR A 143 -2.66 5.01 14.71
N PHE A 144 -3.61 4.09 14.51
CA PHE A 144 -4.95 4.39 13.98
C PHE A 144 -5.76 5.27 14.96
N ILE A 145 -5.77 4.95 16.25
CA ILE A 145 -6.46 5.74 17.28
C ILE A 145 -5.87 7.15 17.40
N ARG A 146 -4.55 7.32 17.26
CA ARG A 146 -3.93 8.65 17.32
C ARG A 146 -4.39 9.55 16.17
N LYS A 147 -4.45 9.02 14.95
CA LYS A 147 -4.93 9.79 13.79
C LYS A 147 -6.38 10.24 13.95
N ILE A 148 -7.26 9.38 14.48
CA ILE A 148 -8.65 9.76 14.73
C ILE A 148 -8.73 10.94 15.71
N LYS A 149 -7.92 10.92 16.79
CA LYS A 149 -7.89 12.02 17.75
C LYS A 149 -7.36 13.32 17.13
N GLU A 150 -6.30 13.24 16.31
CA GLU A 150 -5.74 14.38 15.60
C GLU A 150 -6.75 15.00 14.60
N GLU A 151 -7.56 14.18 13.93
CA GLU A 151 -8.62 14.65 13.01
C GLU A 151 -9.82 15.26 13.74
N GLU A 152 -10.26 14.68 14.86
CA GLU A 152 -11.34 15.26 15.69
C GLU A 152 -10.95 16.64 16.25
N GLU A 153 -9.70 16.79 16.71
CA GLU A 153 -9.18 18.05 17.25
C GLU A 153 -9.03 19.14 16.17
N ALA A 154 -8.74 18.74 14.92
CA ALA A 154 -8.68 19.65 13.77
C ALA A 154 -10.05 20.17 13.29
N LEU A 155 -11.14 19.45 13.57
CA LEU A 155 -12.50 19.87 13.19
C LEU A 155 -13.20 20.76 14.23
N SER A 156 -12.63 20.91 15.43
CA SER A 156 -13.12 21.86 16.43
C SER A 156 -11.99 22.74 16.99
N PRO A 157 -11.37 23.61 16.18
CA PRO A 157 -10.51 24.64 16.72
C PRO A 157 -11.40 25.62 17.51
N SER A 158 -11.28 25.57 18.83
CA SER A 158 -11.82 26.56 19.76
C SER A 158 -11.32 27.96 19.43
#